data_AF-A0A7C1YDM5-F1
#
_entry.id   AF-A0A7C1YDM5-F1
#
_cell.length_a   1.000
_cell.length_b   1.000
_cell.length_c   1.000
_cell.angle_alpha   90.00
_cell.angle_beta   90.00
_cell.angle_gamma   90.00
#
_symmetry.space_group_name_H-M   'P 1'
#
loop_
_entity.id
_entity.type
_entity.pdbx_description
1 polymer ?
#
loop_
_entity_poly.entity_id
_entity_poly.type
_entity_poly.pdbx_seq_one_letter_code
_entity_poly.pdbx_strand_id
1 'polypeptide(L)'
;MAAKTFRLKRRLTKAAIQHMGKAGLSLTPACEQLMGKLIGTGIKRMEVSQVVEDESKIRLAEDNLKKLIIEVRRETSARGTFPIVEENSIQGAFKKLQSLWPYS
;
A
#
# COMPACT_ATOMS: atom_id res chain seq x y z
N MET A 1 22.72 3.00 -4.92
CA MET A 1 21.34 3.26 -4.46
C MET A 1 20.29 2.34 -5.09
N ALA A 2 20.30 2.10 -6.41
CA ALA A 2 19.26 1.33 -7.12
C ALA A 2 18.91 -0.06 -6.53
N ALA A 3 19.89 -0.83 -6.06
CA ALA A 3 19.65 -2.17 -5.49
C ALA A 3 18.85 -2.15 -4.17
N LYS A 4 19.00 -1.11 -3.36
CA LYS A 4 18.34 -0.98 -2.05
C LYS A 4 16.86 -0.64 -2.23
N THR A 5 16.58 0.37 -3.04
CA THR A 5 15.22 0.76 -3.45
C THR A 5 14.48 -0.40 -4.12
N PHE A 6 15.16 -1.18 -4.95
CA PHE A 6 14.58 -2.37 -5.57
C PHE A 6 14.15 -3.43 -4.53
N ARG A 7 15.00 -3.72 -3.54
CA ARG A 7 14.68 -4.64 -2.45
C ARG A 7 13.49 -4.14 -1.62
N LEU A 8 13.48 -2.86 -1.26
CA LEU A 8 12.38 -2.24 -0.51
C LEU A 8 11.06 -2.30 -1.30
N LYS A 9 11.08 -1.97 -2.59
CA LYS A 9 9.92 -2.08 -3.47
C LYS A 9 9.37 -3.50 -3.50
N ARG A 10 10.24 -4.49 -3.72
CA ARG A 10 9.83 -5.90 -3.73
C ARG A 10 9.21 -6.32 -2.39
N ARG A 11 9.78 -5.87 -1.27
CA ARG A 11 9.27 -6.15 0.08
C ARG A 11 7.89 -5.57 0.30
N LEU A 12 7.70 -4.27 0.06
CA LEU A 12 6.41 -3.60 0.25
C LEU A 12 5.34 -4.14 -0.71
N THR A 13 5.68 -4.44 -1.97
CA THR A 13 4.76 -5.08 -2.91
C THR A 13 4.32 -6.46 -2.43
N LYS A 14 5.25 -7.28 -1.94
CA LYS A 14 4.93 -8.60 -1.37
C LYS A 14 4.01 -8.47 -0.15
N ALA A 15 4.29 -7.52 0.75
CA ALA A 15 3.43 -7.24 1.89
C ALA A 15 2.01 -6.83 1.45
N ALA A 16 1.91 -5.95 0.45
CA ALA A 16 0.62 -5.53 -0.10
C ALA A 16 -0.22 -6.72 -0.59
N ILE A 17 0.38 -7.57 -1.44
CA ILE A 17 -0.27 -8.74 -2.02
C ILE A 17 -0.70 -9.71 -0.92
N GLN A 18 0.16 -9.98 0.05
CA GLN A 18 -0.16 -10.86 1.18
C GLN A 18 -1.32 -10.33 2.02
N HIS A 19 -1.33 -9.03 2.32
CA HIS A 19 -2.41 -8.42 3.09
C HIS A 19 -3.72 -8.37 2.29
N MET A 20 -3.67 -8.13 0.98
CA MET A 20 -4.84 -8.19 0.10
C MET A 20 -5.44 -9.60 0.07
N GLY A 21 -4.61 -10.63 -0.09
CA GLY A 21 -5.06 -12.04 -0.02
C GLY A 21 -5.70 -12.38 1.33
N LYS A 22 -5.11 -11.94 2.44
CA LYS A 22 -5.70 -12.10 3.79
C LYS A 22 -7.01 -11.34 3.98
N ALA A 23 -7.19 -10.23 3.27
CA ALA A 23 -8.41 -9.43 3.29
C ALA A 23 -9.51 -9.99 2.36
N GLY A 24 -9.22 -11.06 1.60
CA GLY A 24 -10.13 -11.62 0.61
C GLY A 24 -10.39 -10.68 -0.57
N LEU A 25 -9.43 -9.81 -0.90
CA LEU A 25 -9.55 -8.82 -1.96
C LEU A 25 -8.93 -9.33 -3.26
N SER A 26 -9.64 -9.11 -4.36
CA SER A 26 -9.19 -9.41 -5.73
C SER A 26 -8.86 -8.11 -6.45
N LEU A 27 -7.60 -7.92 -6.82
CA LEU A 27 -7.14 -6.75 -7.56
C LEU A 27 -7.37 -6.94 -9.06
N THR A 28 -7.94 -5.93 -9.71
CA THR A 28 -7.89 -5.79 -11.17
C THR A 28 -6.50 -5.31 -11.60
N PRO A 29 -6.05 -5.52 -12.85
CA PRO A 29 -4.76 -5.04 -13.33
C PRO A 29 -4.56 -3.52 -13.14
N ALA A 30 -5.63 -2.73 -13.29
CA ALA A 30 -5.60 -1.30 -13.02
C ALA A 30 -5.31 -0.99 -11.53
N CYS A 31 -5.92 -1.75 -10.62
CA CYS A 31 -5.70 -1.62 -9.19
C CYS A 31 -4.31 -2.08 -8.74
N GLU A 32 -3.74 -3.09 -9.40
CA GLU A 32 -2.33 -3.47 -9.19
C GLU A 32 -1.39 -2.33 -9.57
N GLN A 33 -1.62 -1.66 -10.71
CA GLN A 33 -0.85 -0.49 -11.11
C GLN A 33 -0.97 0.66 -10.11
N LEU A 34 -2.18 0.94 -9.61
CA LEU A 34 -2.41 1.97 -8.60
C LEU A 34 -1.68 1.65 -7.29
N MET A 35 -1.74 0.41 -6.83
CA MET A 35 -1.01 -0.03 -5.65
C MET A 35 0.51 0.10 -5.85
N GLY A 36 1.01 -0.26 -7.04
CA GLY A 36 2.40 -0.07 -7.41
C GLY A 36 2.83 1.41 -7.38
N LYS A 37 1.98 2.33 -7.86
CA LYS A 37 2.20 3.78 -7.78
C LYS A 37 2.24 4.26 -6.32
N LEU A 38 1.30 3.81 -5.49
CA LEU A 38 1.25 4.14 -4.06
C LEU A 38 2.52 3.73 -3.31
N ILE A 39 2.94 2.48 -3.51
CA ILE A 39 4.20 1.94 -2.98
C ILE A 39 5.38 2.79 -3.46
N GLY A 40 5.42 3.11 -4.76
CA GLY A 40 6.44 3.97 -5.34
C GLY A 40 6.53 5.35 -4.68
N THR A 41 5.38 5.99 -4.41
CA THR A 41 5.33 7.27 -3.70
C THR A 41 5.81 7.16 -2.26
N GLY A 42 5.46 6.07 -1.56
CA GLY A 42 5.95 5.80 -0.21
C GLY A 42 7.47 5.66 -0.17
N ILE A 43 8.03 4.88 -1.08
CA ILE A 43 9.48 4.66 -1.20
C ILE A 43 10.21 5.96 -1.49
N LYS A 44 9.70 6.79 -2.40
CA LYS A 44 10.31 8.12 -2.68
C LYS A 44 10.36 9.00 -1.43
N ARG A 45 9.31 8.99 -0.59
CA ARG A 45 9.33 9.71 0.69
C ARG A 45 10.39 9.14 1.64
N MET A 46 10.50 7.81 1.72
CA MET A 46 11.56 7.17 2.52
C MET A 46 12.97 7.48 2.03
N GLU A 47 13.16 7.60 0.70
CA GLU A 47 14.44 8.01 0.09
C GLU A 47 14.81 9.44 0.49
N VAL A 48 13.85 10.38 0.39
CA VAL A 48 14.05 11.78 0.80
C VAL A 48 14.38 11.87 2.29
N SER A 49 13.72 11.07 3.12
CA SER A 49 14.01 11.00 4.56
C SER A 49 15.24 10.15 4.91
N GLN A 50 15.92 9.55 3.94
CA GLN A 50 17.11 8.69 4.12
C GLN A 50 16.89 7.47 5.04
N VAL A 51 15.66 6.94 5.10
CA VAL A 51 15.26 5.82 5.99
C VAL A 51 14.97 4.52 5.24
N VAL A 52 15.49 4.36 4.01
CA VAL A 52 15.23 3.17 3.16
C VAL A 52 15.84 1.87 3.68
N GLU A 53 16.72 1.94 4.68
CA GLU A 53 17.34 0.80 5.36
C GLU A 53 16.98 0.72 6.85
N ASP A 54 16.23 1.70 7.36
CA ASP A 54 15.77 1.68 8.75
C ASP A 54 14.61 0.68 8.88
N GLU A 55 14.93 -0.49 9.44
CA GLU A 55 13.98 -1.58 9.64
C GLU A 55 12.76 -1.16 10.47
N SER A 56 12.92 -0.24 11.43
CA SER A 56 11.79 0.25 12.24
C SER A 56 10.80 1.05 11.39
N LYS A 57 11.33 1.90 10.50
CA LYS A 57 10.52 2.65 9.54
C LYS A 57 9.88 1.68 8.55
N ILE A 58 10.65 0.80 7.92
CA ILE A 58 10.11 -0.17 6.96
C ILE A 58 8.92 -0.95 7.53
N ARG A 59 9.02 -1.44 8.77
CA ARG A 59 7.90 -2.13 9.46
C ARG A 59 6.68 -1.22 9.65
N LEU A 60 6.90 0.04 10.03
CA LEU A 60 5.80 1.00 10.17
C LEU A 60 5.09 1.25 8.82
N ALA A 61 5.80 1.20 7.69
CA ALA A 61 5.21 1.35 6.37
C ALA A 61 4.40 0.11 5.98
N GLU A 62 4.89 -1.08 6.34
CA GLU A 62 4.15 -2.34 6.20
C GLU A 62 2.85 -2.30 7.03
N ASP A 63 2.90 -1.80 8.27
CA ASP A 63 1.72 -1.65 9.12
C ASP A 63 0.72 -0.62 8.56
N ASN A 64 1.20 0.51 8.04
CA ASN A 64 0.35 1.50 7.39
C ASN A 64 -0.26 0.98 6.08
N LEU A 65 0.47 0.14 5.34
CA LEU A 65 -0.05 -0.56 4.17
C LEU A 65 -1.13 -1.58 4.54
N LYS A 66 -0.95 -2.31 5.65
CA LYS A 66 -1.99 -3.19 6.20
C LYS A 66 -3.25 -2.40 6.57
N LYS A 67 -3.12 -1.24 7.21
CA LYS A 67 -4.26 -0.35 7.52
C LYS A 67 -4.96 0.12 6.25
N LEU A 68 -4.19 0.51 5.23
CA LEU A 68 -4.72 0.89 3.92
C LEU A 68 -5.58 -0.23 3.33
N ILE A 69 -5.09 -1.46 3.36
CA ILE A 69 -5.80 -2.62 2.80
C ILE A 69 -7.08 -2.94 3.57
N ILE A 70 -7.06 -2.81 4.89
CA ILE A 70 -8.27 -2.96 5.72
C ILE A 70 -9.30 -1.89 5.34
N GLU A 71 -8.88 -0.65 5.11
CA GLU A 71 -9.78 0.43 4.70
C GLU A 71 -10.28 0.24 3.27
N VAL A 72 -9.45 -0.27 2.33
CA VAL A 72 -9.90 -0.67 0.99
C VAL A 72 -10.99 -1.73 1.09
N ARG A 73 -10.83 -2.74 1.95
CA ARG A 73 -11.86 -3.76 2.18
C ARG A 73 -13.16 -3.17 2.70
N ARG A 74 -13.09 -2.18 3.61
CA ARG A 74 -14.27 -1.48 4.12
C ARG A 74 -14.96 -0.69 3.01
N GLU A 75 -14.19 0.03 2.18
CA GLU A 75 -14.71 0.77 1.03
C GLU A 75 -15.39 -0.14 0.01
N THR A 76 -14.77 -1.26 -0.37
CA THR A 76 -15.36 -2.21 -1.33
C THR A 76 -16.63 -2.87 -0.77
N SER A 77 -16.65 -3.16 0.53
CA SER A 77 -17.85 -3.69 1.19
C SER A 77 -18.98 -2.66 1.23
N ALA A 78 -18.66 -1.41 1.59
CA ALA A 78 -19.64 -0.31 1.66
C ALA A 78 -20.22 0.02 0.27
N ARG A 79 -19.45 -0.15 -0.80
CA ARG A 79 -19.87 0.07 -2.19
C ARG A 79 -20.55 -1.15 -2.83
N GLY A 80 -20.56 -2.30 -2.15
CA GLY A 80 -21.15 -3.54 -2.69
C GLY A 80 -20.31 -4.21 -3.79
N THR A 81 -19.03 -3.87 -3.92
CA THR A 81 -18.12 -4.40 -4.95
C THR A 81 -17.23 -5.53 -4.46
N PHE A 82 -17.27 -5.84 -3.16
CA PHE A 82 -16.51 -6.95 -2.58
C PHE A 82 -16.80 -8.29 -3.29
N PRO A 83 -15.77 -9.11 -3.60
CA PRO A 83 -14.35 -8.96 -3.27
C PRO A 83 -13.52 -8.15 -4.27
N ILE A 84 -14.14 -7.61 -5.33
CA ILE A 84 -13.46 -6.89 -6.41
C ILE A 84 -13.03 -5.51 -5.91
N VAL A 85 -11.75 -5.20 -6.06
CA VAL A 85 -11.22 -3.87 -5.77
C VAL A 85 -11.36 -3.00 -7.01
N GLU A 86 -12.06 -1.88 -6.83
CA GLU A 86 -12.14 -0.80 -7.80
C GLU A 86 -11.21 0.35 -7.43
N GLU A 87 -10.81 1.12 -8.44
CA GLU A 87 -9.96 2.30 -8.27
C GLU A 87 -10.51 3.27 -7.23
N ASN A 88 -11.82 3.54 -7.25
CA ASN A 88 -12.47 4.45 -6.31
C ASN A 88 -12.33 4.00 -4.85
N SER A 89 -12.28 2.69 -4.60
CA SER A 89 -12.12 2.14 -3.25
C SER A 89 -10.68 2.33 -2.75
N ILE A 90 -9.69 2.16 -3.64
CA ILE A 90 -8.28 2.44 -3.32
C ILE A 90 -8.08 3.93 -3.08
N GLN A 91 -8.61 4.78 -3.95
CA GLN A 91 -8.48 6.23 -3.82
C GLN A 91 -9.18 6.74 -2.55
N GLY A 92 -10.37 6.23 -2.22
CA GLY A 92 -11.10 6.57 -1.01
C GLY A 92 -10.32 6.19 0.27
N ALA A 93 -9.86 4.94 0.33
CA ALA A 93 -9.05 4.45 1.44
C ALA A 93 -7.73 5.24 1.56
N PHE A 94 -7.08 5.54 0.44
CA PHE A 94 -5.85 6.32 0.45
C PHE A 94 -6.08 7.74 0.91
N LYS A 95 -7.12 8.45 0.45
CA LYS A 95 -7.45 9.79 0.93
C LYS A 95 -7.62 9.85 2.45
N LYS A 96 -8.26 8.83 3.05
CA LYS A 96 -8.43 8.73 4.50
C LYS A 96 -7.12 8.51 5.27
N LEU A 97 -6.16 7.83 4.65
CA LEU A 97 -4.91 7.41 5.30
C LEU A 97 -3.67 8.12 4.72
N GLN A 98 -3.86 9.12 3.86
CA GLN A 98 -2.79 9.80 3.12
C GLN A 98 -1.81 10.49 4.08
N SER A 99 -2.33 11.04 5.18
CA SER A 99 -1.54 11.65 6.25
C SER A 99 -0.60 10.66 6.93
N LEU A 100 -0.92 9.36 6.89
CA LEU A 100 -0.12 8.32 7.53
C LEU A 100 0.90 7.68 6.58
N TRP A 101 0.92 8.05 5.29
CA TRP A 101 1.68 7.34 4.27
C TRP A 101 3.03 8.01 3.88
N PRO A 102 4.16 7.28 3.82
CA PRO A 102 4.38 5.99 4.47
C PRO A 102 4.48 6.14 5.99
N TYR A 103 4.67 7.37 6.50
CA TYR A 103 4.65 7.74 7.92
C TYR A 103 3.94 9.08 8.13
N SER A 104 3.25 9.20 9.26
CA SER A 104 2.66 10.43 9.82
C SER A 104 3.70 11.38 10.37
#